data_AF-A0A7Z8S399-F1
#
_entry.id   AF-A0A7Z8S399-F1
#
_cell.length_a   1.000
_cell.length_b   1.000
_cell.length_c   1.000
_cell.angle_alpha   90.00
_cell.angle_beta   90.00
_cell.angle_gamma   90.00
#
_symmetry.space_group_name_H-M   'P 1'
#
loop_
_entity.id
_entity.type
_entity.pdbx_description
1 polymer ?
#
loop_
_entity_poly.entity_id
_entity_poly.type
_entity_poly.pdbx_seq_one_letter_code
_entity_poly.pdbx_strand_id
1 'polypeptide(L)'
;MKFKEAHPDYKDYQSDNYYYDHLPNDFFDAFHGLIEGRAISDEYPAGILKVACDIIAKNIPTKSTTNSGYGWLQEDLDSFIRKLKSKNLDRILDTVAEIVKAIDIEIDDINDVLEENSFGFLLESHMFSGCIWVVAEGTESRADAIEEALTEVSTDQINVIEHLTQAKKQLQEISETRSRKDALRDSISALEAQLKYYSNTKKFEDAIKYIQTEYNIPRKIISDAKMIWDLIHDKTPDVRHGCTINSDLSEAEALYWIDRIMALTKYLAREIE
;
A
#
# COMPACT_ATOMS: atom_id res chain seq x y z
N MET A 1 -16.00 3.96 2.04
CA MET A 1 -14.81 4.83 2.26
C MET A 1 -14.21 5.15 0.90
N LYS A 2 -13.61 6.33 0.66
CA LYS A 2 -12.99 6.60 -0.65
C LYS A 2 -11.68 5.83 -0.81
N PHE A 3 -11.36 5.42 -2.04
CA PHE A 3 -10.16 4.63 -2.33
C PHE A 3 -8.88 5.32 -1.84
N LYS A 4 -8.69 6.60 -2.18
CA LYS A 4 -7.48 7.35 -1.81
C LYS A 4 -7.34 7.61 -0.30
N GLU A 5 -8.44 7.57 0.45
CA GLU A 5 -8.42 7.68 1.90
C GLU A 5 -8.00 6.34 2.54
N ALA A 6 -8.45 5.22 1.97
CA ALA A 6 -8.09 3.88 2.44
C ALA A 6 -6.65 3.49 2.05
N HIS A 7 -6.23 3.87 0.84
CA HIS A 7 -4.93 3.50 0.26
C HIS A 7 -4.20 4.76 -0.24
N PRO A 8 -3.68 5.61 0.65
CA PRO A 8 -3.02 6.86 0.25
C PRO A 8 -1.75 6.63 -0.58
N ASP A 9 -1.08 5.49 -0.36
CA ASP A 9 0.22 5.12 -0.91
C ASP A 9 0.11 4.03 -2.01
N TYR A 10 -1.09 3.84 -2.60
CA TYR A 10 -1.37 2.74 -3.55
C TYR A 10 -0.42 2.66 -4.77
N LYS A 11 0.21 3.77 -5.13
CA LYS A 11 1.17 3.85 -6.25
C LYS A 11 2.50 3.17 -5.94
N ASP A 12 2.77 2.91 -4.67
CA ASP A 12 4.02 2.33 -4.20
C ASP A 12 3.94 0.80 -4.15
N TYR A 13 2.73 0.25 -4.27
CA TYR A 13 2.49 -1.19 -4.35
C TYR A 13 3.05 -1.74 -5.66
N GLN A 14 3.83 -2.81 -5.56
CA GLN A 14 4.39 -3.51 -6.72
C GLN A 14 4.19 -5.01 -6.57
N SER A 15 3.90 -5.65 -7.69
CA SER A 15 3.84 -7.10 -7.82
C SER A 15 4.30 -7.48 -9.21
N ASP A 16 4.93 -8.64 -9.33
CA ASP A 16 5.23 -9.25 -10.62
C ASP A 16 3.95 -9.70 -11.35
N ASN A 17 2.86 -9.89 -10.60
CA ASN A 17 1.62 -10.50 -11.08
C ASN A 17 0.43 -9.53 -11.15
N TYR A 18 0.50 -8.36 -10.48
CA TYR A 18 -0.64 -7.47 -10.34
C TYR A 18 -0.30 -5.99 -10.60
N TYR A 19 -1.27 -5.28 -11.18
CA TYR A 19 -1.27 -3.83 -11.36
C TYR A 19 -1.95 -3.13 -10.18
N TYR A 20 -1.34 -2.06 -9.66
CA TYR A 20 -1.90 -1.26 -8.55
C TYR A 20 -2.06 0.21 -8.89
N ASP A 21 -1.32 0.72 -9.88
CA ASP A 21 -1.31 2.12 -10.27
C ASP A 21 -2.19 2.41 -11.51
N HIS A 22 -2.64 1.36 -12.21
CA HIS A 22 -3.55 1.45 -13.34
C HIS A 22 -4.42 0.19 -13.50
N LEU A 23 -5.56 0.36 -14.19
CA LEU A 23 -6.40 -0.74 -14.66
C LEU A 23 -6.12 -1.01 -16.14
N PRO A 24 -5.92 -2.26 -16.56
CA PRO A 24 -5.78 -2.62 -17.97
C PRO A 24 -6.99 -2.22 -18.80
N ASN A 25 -6.81 -2.14 -20.12
CA ASN A 25 -7.89 -1.78 -21.03
C ASN A 25 -9.03 -2.80 -21.00
N ASP A 26 -8.68 -4.08 -20.89
CA ASP A 26 -9.60 -5.21 -20.95
C ASP A 26 -10.57 -5.20 -19.76
N PHE A 27 -10.16 -4.62 -18.62
CA PHE A 27 -11.04 -4.39 -17.47
C PHE A 27 -12.24 -3.52 -17.85
N PHE A 28 -12.06 -2.47 -18.65
CA PHE A 28 -13.16 -1.57 -18.98
C PHE A 28 -14.20 -2.23 -19.89
N ASP A 29 -13.76 -3.14 -20.77
CA ASP A 29 -14.64 -3.90 -21.64
C ASP A 29 -15.39 -4.97 -20.83
N ALA A 30 -14.70 -5.66 -19.91
CA ALA A 30 -15.31 -6.61 -19.00
C ALA A 30 -16.32 -5.94 -18.03
N PHE A 31 -15.96 -4.79 -17.46
CA PHE A 31 -16.82 -4.01 -16.58
C PHE A 31 -18.05 -3.46 -17.33
N HIS A 32 -17.90 -3.04 -18.59
CA HIS A 32 -19.05 -2.73 -19.45
C HIS A 32 -19.98 -3.93 -19.57
N GLY A 33 -19.42 -5.11 -19.86
CA GLY A 33 -20.15 -6.36 -19.96
C GLY A 33 -20.90 -6.73 -18.68
N LEU A 34 -20.31 -6.52 -17.49
CA LEU A 34 -20.98 -6.72 -16.21
C LEU A 34 -22.20 -5.81 -16.04
N ILE A 35 -22.08 -4.52 -16.36
CA ILE A 35 -23.19 -3.57 -16.28
C ILE A 35 -24.32 -3.98 -17.23
N GLU A 36 -23.98 -4.34 -18.48
CA GLU A 36 -24.97 -4.78 -19.46
C GLU A 36 -25.63 -6.10 -19.07
N GLY A 37 -24.85 -7.07 -18.59
CA GLY A 37 -25.35 -8.35 -18.10
C GLY A 37 -26.36 -8.16 -16.97
N ARG A 38 -26.04 -7.30 -16.00
CA ARG A 38 -26.96 -6.94 -14.92
C ARG A 38 -28.20 -6.20 -15.42
N ALA A 39 -28.07 -5.37 -16.43
CA ALA A 39 -29.21 -4.69 -17.03
C ALA A 39 -30.17 -5.68 -17.72
N ILE A 40 -29.64 -6.64 -18.48
CA ILE A 40 -30.43 -7.64 -19.21
C ILE A 40 -31.22 -8.56 -18.26
N SER A 41 -30.66 -8.86 -17.08
CA SER A 41 -31.33 -9.68 -16.07
C SER A 41 -32.37 -8.93 -15.23
N ASP A 42 -32.45 -7.59 -15.36
CA ASP A 42 -33.39 -6.76 -14.60
C ASP A 42 -34.77 -6.64 -15.27
N GLU A 43 -35.81 -6.42 -14.46
CA GLU A 43 -37.15 -6.12 -14.96
C GLU A 43 -37.22 -4.78 -15.72
N TYR A 44 -36.31 -3.85 -15.39
CA TYR A 44 -36.20 -2.56 -16.04
C TYR A 44 -34.76 -2.25 -16.52
N PRO A 45 -34.32 -2.90 -17.62
CA PRO A 45 -32.93 -2.82 -18.12
C PRO A 45 -32.43 -1.39 -18.39
N ALA A 46 -33.30 -0.54 -18.96
CA ALA A 46 -32.95 0.86 -19.23
C ALA A 46 -32.70 1.66 -17.95
N GLY A 47 -33.34 1.31 -16.84
CA GLY A 47 -33.08 1.94 -15.54
C GLY A 47 -31.67 1.68 -15.04
N ILE A 48 -31.23 0.42 -15.13
CA ILE A 48 -29.87 0.01 -14.72
C ILE A 48 -28.81 0.78 -15.51
N LEU A 49 -28.91 0.79 -16.84
CA LEU A 49 -27.97 1.54 -17.68
C LEU A 49 -27.99 3.04 -17.37
N LYS A 50 -29.17 3.61 -17.14
CA LYS A 50 -29.29 5.03 -16.80
C LYS A 50 -28.60 5.35 -15.47
N VAL A 51 -28.79 4.53 -14.44
CA VAL A 51 -28.13 4.71 -13.14
C VAL A 51 -26.61 4.65 -13.28
N ALA A 52 -26.08 3.66 -14.01
CA ALA A 52 -24.65 3.55 -14.27
C ALA A 52 -24.11 4.80 -15.00
N CYS A 53 -24.75 5.23 -16.09
CA CYS A 53 -24.40 6.44 -16.84
C CYS A 53 -24.40 7.70 -15.95
N ASP A 54 -25.41 7.87 -15.10
CA ASP A 54 -25.55 9.04 -14.24
C ASP A 54 -24.48 9.06 -13.12
N ILE A 55 -24.12 7.90 -12.56
CA ILE A 55 -23.00 7.78 -11.61
C ILE A 55 -21.68 8.14 -12.27
N ILE A 56 -21.42 7.62 -13.46
CA ILE A 56 -20.20 7.97 -14.22
C ILE A 56 -20.19 9.48 -14.51
N ALA A 57 -21.30 10.05 -14.99
CA ALA A 57 -21.38 11.47 -15.30
C ALA A 57 -21.10 12.36 -14.07
N LYS A 58 -21.65 11.98 -12.92
CA LYS A 58 -21.43 12.64 -11.62
C LYS A 58 -19.95 12.64 -11.21
N ASN A 59 -19.27 11.50 -11.33
CA ASN A 59 -17.88 11.36 -10.89
C ASN A 59 -16.85 11.94 -11.87
N ILE A 60 -17.19 12.05 -13.17
CA ILE A 60 -16.37 12.67 -14.23
C ILE A 60 -16.81 14.11 -14.56
N PRO A 61 -17.32 14.85 -13.58
CA PRO A 61 -18.25 16.01 -13.70
C PRO A 61 -18.62 16.41 -15.14
N THR A 62 -19.44 15.59 -15.78
CA THR A 62 -19.99 15.85 -17.13
C THR A 62 -21.51 15.83 -17.08
N LYS A 63 -22.17 16.19 -18.19
CA LYS A 63 -23.63 16.21 -18.24
C LYS A 63 -24.15 14.77 -18.18
N SER A 64 -25.13 14.55 -17.31
CA SER A 64 -25.94 13.32 -17.24
C SER A 64 -26.64 13.03 -18.57
N THR A 65 -27.00 11.77 -18.78
CA THR A 65 -27.75 11.39 -19.98
C THR A 65 -29.19 11.91 -19.92
N THR A 66 -29.63 12.49 -21.03
CA THR A 66 -31.05 12.84 -21.25
C THR A 66 -31.83 11.69 -21.88
N ASN A 67 -31.16 10.62 -22.28
CA ASN A 67 -31.78 9.48 -22.92
C ASN A 67 -32.47 8.58 -21.88
N SER A 68 -33.42 7.79 -22.37
CA SER A 68 -34.17 6.80 -21.58
C SER A 68 -34.44 5.50 -22.34
N GLY A 69 -34.13 5.46 -23.64
CA GLY A 69 -34.26 4.24 -24.45
C GLY A 69 -33.01 3.37 -24.29
N TYR A 70 -33.21 2.06 -24.13
CA TYR A 70 -32.14 1.10 -23.87
C TYR A 70 -30.96 1.21 -24.86
N GLY A 71 -31.22 1.17 -26.17
CA GLY A 71 -30.14 1.26 -27.17
C GLY A 71 -29.35 2.57 -27.13
N TRP A 72 -30.01 3.70 -26.87
CA TRP A 72 -29.33 4.99 -26.68
C TRP A 72 -28.48 5.01 -25.41
N LEU A 73 -28.94 4.33 -24.36
CA LEU A 73 -28.21 4.22 -23.10
C LEU A 73 -26.99 3.31 -23.20
N GLN A 74 -27.00 2.30 -24.07
CA GLN A 74 -25.81 1.51 -24.39
C GLN A 74 -24.73 2.37 -25.05
N GLU A 75 -25.10 3.17 -26.07
CA GLU A 75 -24.17 4.10 -26.72
C GLU A 75 -23.63 5.17 -25.75
N ASP A 76 -24.48 5.66 -24.84
CA ASP A 76 -24.07 6.58 -23.79
C ASP A 76 -23.09 5.93 -22.81
N LEU A 77 -23.35 4.69 -22.39
CA LEU A 77 -22.50 3.95 -21.46
C LEU A 77 -21.09 3.76 -22.05
N ASP A 78 -20.99 3.33 -23.31
CA ASP A 78 -19.74 3.24 -24.07
C ASP A 78 -18.95 4.56 -24.03
N SER A 79 -19.64 5.67 -24.31
CA SER A 79 -19.05 7.02 -24.29
C SER A 79 -18.57 7.42 -22.90
N PHE A 80 -19.34 7.09 -21.86
CA PHE A 80 -19.01 7.40 -20.47
C PHE A 80 -17.85 6.55 -19.94
N ILE A 81 -17.79 5.25 -20.24
CA ILE A 81 -16.66 4.39 -19.87
C ILE A 81 -15.36 4.86 -20.52
N ARG A 82 -15.39 5.24 -21.81
CA ARG A 82 -14.22 5.83 -22.47
C ARG A 82 -13.72 7.09 -21.78
N LYS A 83 -14.63 7.93 -21.28
CA LYS A 83 -14.28 9.12 -20.49
C LYS A 83 -13.74 8.74 -19.11
N LEU A 84 -14.31 7.72 -18.46
CA LEU A 84 -13.88 7.24 -17.15
C LEU A 84 -12.44 6.75 -17.19
N LYS A 85 -12.12 5.95 -18.20
CA LYS A 85 -10.78 5.41 -18.47
C LYS A 85 -9.67 6.47 -18.53
N SER A 86 -10.00 7.72 -18.88
CA SER A 86 -9.06 8.84 -18.92
C SER A 86 -8.80 9.52 -17.57
N LYS A 87 -9.39 9.03 -16.48
CA LYS A 87 -9.30 9.63 -15.14
C LYS A 87 -8.28 8.92 -14.27
N ASN A 88 -7.93 9.57 -13.17
CA ASN A 88 -7.04 9.00 -12.17
C ASN A 88 -7.69 7.76 -11.54
N LEU A 89 -6.87 6.79 -11.16
CA LEU A 89 -7.31 5.50 -10.63
C LEU A 89 -8.25 5.64 -9.43
N ASP A 90 -7.95 6.55 -8.49
CA ASP A 90 -8.79 6.80 -7.32
C ASP A 90 -10.23 7.15 -7.69
N ARG A 91 -10.40 7.95 -8.74
CA ARG A 91 -11.72 8.31 -9.26
C ARG A 91 -12.39 7.17 -10.01
N ILE A 92 -11.61 6.35 -10.73
CA ILE A 92 -12.14 5.17 -11.42
C ILE A 92 -12.70 4.19 -10.39
N LEU A 93 -11.92 3.85 -9.37
CA LEU A 93 -12.29 2.89 -8.33
C LEU A 93 -13.46 3.37 -7.46
N ASP A 94 -13.49 4.65 -7.08
CA ASP A 94 -14.65 5.23 -6.40
C ASP A 94 -15.93 5.12 -7.25
N THR A 95 -15.81 5.31 -8.57
CA THR A 95 -16.94 5.20 -9.51
C THR A 95 -17.40 3.75 -9.65
N VAL A 96 -16.47 2.80 -9.80
CA VAL A 96 -16.77 1.36 -9.90
C VAL A 96 -17.52 0.89 -8.66
N ALA A 97 -17.02 1.21 -7.46
CA ALA A 97 -17.66 0.83 -6.19
C ALA A 97 -19.07 1.43 -6.05
N GLU A 98 -19.28 2.68 -6.49
CA GLU A 98 -20.61 3.32 -6.48
C GLU A 98 -21.58 2.63 -7.45
N ILE A 99 -21.13 2.23 -8.64
CA ILE A 99 -21.95 1.50 -9.62
C ILE A 99 -22.31 0.12 -9.08
N VAL A 100 -21.32 -0.68 -8.67
CA VAL A 100 -21.54 -2.06 -8.16
C VAL A 100 -22.62 -2.07 -7.09
N LYS A 101 -22.55 -1.12 -6.14
CA LYS A 101 -23.56 -0.97 -5.10
C LYS A 101 -24.92 -0.48 -5.61
N ALA A 102 -24.95 0.48 -6.53
CA ALA A 102 -26.19 1.13 -6.95
C ALA A 102 -27.05 0.27 -7.88
N ILE A 103 -26.43 -0.59 -8.69
CA ILE A 103 -27.13 -1.50 -9.60
C ILE A 103 -27.07 -2.96 -9.15
N ASP A 104 -26.57 -3.21 -7.94
CA ASP A 104 -26.57 -4.53 -7.29
C ASP A 104 -25.86 -5.58 -8.15
N ILE A 105 -24.61 -5.28 -8.54
CA ILE A 105 -23.68 -6.27 -9.10
C ILE A 105 -23.12 -7.10 -7.93
N GLU A 106 -23.05 -8.42 -8.10
CA GLU A 106 -22.48 -9.29 -7.08
C GLU A 106 -20.99 -8.96 -6.86
N ILE A 107 -20.55 -8.94 -5.60
CA ILE A 107 -19.16 -8.60 -5.26
C ILE A 107 -18.19 -9.60 -5.88
N ASP A 108 -18.58 -10.87 -5.95
CA ASP A 108 -17.75 -11.93 -6.55
C ASP A 108 -17.58 -11.70 -8.05
N ASP A 109 -18.64 -11.32 -8.79
CA ASP A 109 -18.56 -11.02 -10.23
C ASP A 109 -17.56 -9.89 -10.56
N ILE A 110 -17.56 -8.81 -9.77
CA ILE A 110 -16.59 -7.72 -9.99
C ILE A 110 -15.17 -8.14 -9.59
N ASN A 111 -15.01 -8.94 -8.53
CA ASN A 111 -13.72 -9.43 -8.09
C ASN A 111 -13.11 -10.42 -9.09
N ASP A 112 -13.92 -11.27 -9.71
CA ASP A 112 -13.49 -12.15 -10.81
C ASP A 112 -12.93 -11.33 -11.97
N VAL A 113 -13.62 -10.25 -12.37
CA VAL A 113 -13.14 -9.34 -13.43
C VAL A 113 -11.83 -8.63 -13.02
N LEU A 114 -11.68 -8.23 -11.76
CA LEU A 114 -10.44 -7.61 -11.26
C LEU A 114 -9.28 -8.61 -11.27
N GLU A 115 -9.52 -9.85 -10.85
CA GLU A 115 -8.52 -10.93 -10.84
C GLU A 115 -8.10 -11.34 -12.25
N GLU A 116 -9.06 -11.54 -13.17
CA GLU A 116 -8.79 -11.86 -14.58
C GLU A 116 -7.96 -10.77 -15.28
N ASN A 117 -8.05 -9.53 -14.79
CA ASN A 117 -7.28 -8.40 -15.28
C ASN A 117 -6.03 -8.12 -14.44
N SER A 118 -5.62 -9.04 -13.56
CA SER A 118 -4.43 -8.90 -12.73
C SER A 118 -4.41 -7.58 -11.96
N PHE A 119 -5.55 -7.15 -11.40
CA PHE A 119 -5.61 -5.95 -10.58
C PHE A 119 -5.45 -6.27 -9.09
N GLY A 120 -4.59 -5.53 -8.41
CA GLY A 120 -4.16 -5.85 -7.05
C GLY A 120 -5.08 -5.41 -5.92
N PHE A 121 -6.31 -4.99 -6.24
CA PHE A 121 -7.32 -4.64 -5.25
C PHE A 121 -8.61 -5.41 -5.49
N LEU A 122 -9.27 -5.76 -4.38
CA LEU A 122 -10.59 -6.38 -4.35
C LEU A 122 -11.60 -5.42 -3.72
N LEU A 123 -12.87 -5.61 -4.05
CA LEU A 123 -13.97 -4.90 -3.40
C LEU A 123 -14.61 -5.79 -2.34
N GLU A 124 -14.82 -5.26 -1.15
CA GLU A 124 -15.57 -5.92 -0.08
C GLU A 124 -16.80 -5.10 0.30
N SER A 125 -17.89 -5.78 0.65
CA SER A 125 -19.10 -5.12 1.18
C SER A 125 -19.17 -5.25 2.70
N HIS A 126 -19.14 -4.10 3.39
CA HIS A 126 -19.27 -4.02 4.84
C HIS A 126 -20.61 -3.43 5.24
N MET A 127 -21.29 -4.07 6.20
CA MET A 127 -22.66 -3.72 6.62
C MET A 127 -22.84 -2.23 6.99
N PHE A 128 -21.81 -1.61 7.59
CA PHE A 128 -21.87 -0.21 8.04
C PHE A 128 -21.06 0.76 7.18
N SER A 129 -20.05 0.25 6.46
CA SER A 129 -19.07 1.08 5.73
C SER A 129 -19.33 1.11 4.22
N GLY A 130 -20.27 0.30 3.73
CA GLY A 130 -20.53 0.09 2.32
C GLY A 130 -19.41 -0.68 1.64
N CYS A 131 -19.23 -0.47 0.34
CA CYS A 131 -18.12 -1.06 -0.39
C CYS A 131 -16.81 -0.39 0.02
N ILE A 132 -15.80 -1.21 0.31
CA ILE A 132 -14.43 -0.78 0.61
C ILE A 132 -13.46 -1.54 -0.30
N TRP A 133 -12.39 -0.87 -0.68
CA TRP A 133 -11.31 -1.50 -1.43
C TRP A 133 -10.31 -2.11 -0.46
N VAL A 134 -9.92 -3.35 -0.69
CA VAL A 134 -8.89 -4.07 0.06
C VAL A 134 -7.80 -4.54 -0.90
N VAL A 135 -6.59 -4.70 -0.40
CA VAL A 135 -5.48 -5.24 -1.19
C VAL A 135 -5.70 -6.74 -1.38
N ALA A 136 -5.49 -7.26 -2.58
CA ALA A 136 -5.62 -8.70 -2.86
C ALA A 136 -4.57 -9.51 -2.08
N GLU A 137 -4.93 -10.73 -1.63
CA GLU A 137 -4.01 -11.63 -0.92
C GLU A 137 -2.76 -11.93 -1.76
N GLY A 138 -1.59 -11.92 -1.13
CA GLY A 138 -0.30 -12.13 -1.82
C GLY A 138 0.42 -10.85 -2.29
N THR A 139 -0.06 -9.68 -1.85
CA THR A 139 0.61 -8.39 -2.07
C THR A 139 1.53 -8.07 -0.89
N GLU A 140 2.82 -7.85 -1.15
CA GLU A 140 3.77 -7.30 -0.17
C GLU A 140 3.98 -5.82 -0.49
N SER A 141 3.54 -4.90 0.38
CA SER A 141 4.00 -3.52 0.29
C SER A 141 5.41 -3.42 0.86
N ARG A 142 6.26 -2.67 0.15
CA ARG A 142 7.67 -2.43 0.56
C ARG A 142 7.79 -1.80 1.94
N ALA A 143 6.73 -1.14 2.41
CA ALA A 143 6.69 -0.46 3.69
C ALA A 143 5.97 -1.26 4.79
N ASP A 144 5.39 -2.43 4.49
CA ASP A 144 4.55 -3.19 5.44
C ASP A 144 5.31 -3.51 6.72
N ALA A 145 6.56 -3.94 6.61
CA ALA A 145 7.41 -4.21 7.76
C ALA A 145 7.59 -2.97 8.66
N ILE A 146 7.68 -1.78 8.07
CA ILE A 146 7.79 -0.49 8.78
C ILE A 146 6.44 -0.08 9.37
N GLU A 147 5.35 -0.25 8.64
CA GLU A 147 3.99 0.07 9.12
C GLU A 147 3.62 -0.79 10.33
N GLU A 148 3.87 -2.09 10.26
CA GLU A 148 3.69 -2.98 11.41
C GLU A 148 4.55 -2.52 12.60
N ALA A 149 5.81 -2.19 12.37
CA ALA A 149 6.70 -1.71 13.43
C ALA A 149 6.19 -0.41 14.08
N LEU A 150 5.64 0.52 13.28
CA LEU A 150 5.02 1.76 13.78
C LEU A 150 3.80 1.50 14.68
N THR A 151 3.07 0.40 14.47
CA THR A 151 1.94 0.02 15.35
C THR A 151 2.36 -0.64 16.66
N GLU A 152 3.58 -1.17 16.72
CA GLU A 152 4.07 -1.92 17.89
C GLU A 152 4.96 -1.09 18.81
N VAL A 153 5.68 -0.10 18.28
CA VAL A 153 6.55 0.76 19.08
C VAL A 153 5.72 1.73 19.91
N SER A 154 6.03 1.83 21.21
CA SER A 154 5.40 2.82 22.11
C SER A 154 5.46 4.25 21.57
N THR A 155 4.36 4.99 21.74
CA THR A 155 4.22 6.40 21.35
C THR A 155 5.21 7.33 22.05
N ASP A 156 5.80 6.90 23.16
CA ASP A 156 6.82 7.67 23.89
C ASP A 156 8.19 7.64 23.20
N GLN A 157 8.40 6.73 22.24
CA GLN A 157 9.64 6.60 21.49
C GLN A 157 9.69 7.51 20.26
N ILE A 158 9.56 8.82 20.48
CA ILE A 158 9.42 9.84 19.42
C ILE A 158 10.50 9.72 18.34
N ASN A 159 11.78 9.57 18.73
CA ASN A 159 12.89 9.46 17.77
C ASN A 159 12.80 8.20 16.90
N VAL A 160 12.29 7.09 17.45
CA VAL A 160 12.09 5.85 16.68
C VAL A 160 11.02 6.07 15.63
N ILE A 161 9.89 6.66 16.04
CA ILE A 161 8.76 6.96 15.15
C ILE A 161 9.18 7.92 14.03
N GLU A 162 9.96 8.96 14.34
CA GLU A 162 10.47 9.91 13.35
C GLU A 162 11.32 9.22 12.28
N HIS A 163 12.28 8.38 12.71
CA HIS A 163 13.12 7.64 11.79
C HIS A 163 12.34 6.61 10.97
N LEU A 164 11.41 5.86 11.57
CA LEU A 164 10.56 4.92 10.82
C LEU A 164 9.68 5.64 9.79
N THR A 165 9.12 6.79 10.15
CA THR A 165 8.31 7.60 9.22
C THR A 165 9.16 8.12 8.06
N GLN A 166 10.38 8.57 8.34
CA GLN A 166 11.30 9.01 7.29
C GLN A 166 11.72 7.84 6.40
N ALA A 167 12.03 6.66 6.97
CA ALA A 167 12.35 5.46 6.21
C ALA A 167 11.19 5.06 5.28
N LYS A 168 9.94 5.06 5.79
CA LYS A 168 8.73 4.84 4.98
C LYS A 168 8.68 5.79 3.79
N LYS A 169 8.89 7.09 4.02
CA LYS A 169 8.90 8.09 2.95
C LYS A 169 10.00 7.84 1.90
N GLN A 170 11.19 7.43 2.33
CA GLN A 170 12.29 7.13 1.42
C GLN A 170 12.02 5.88 0.56
N LEU A 171 11.25 4.91 1.07
CA LEU A 171 10.84 3.73 0.29
C LEU A 171 9.88 4.07 -0.85
N GLN A 172 9.22 5.22 -0.83
CA GLN A 172 8.40 5.70 -1.95
C GLN A 172 9.23 5.96 -3.22
N GLU A 173 10.51 6.30 -3.03
CA GLU A 173 11.45 6.59 -4.12
C GLU A 173 12.54 5.51 -4.23
N ILE A 174 12.27 4.27 -3.78
CA ILE A 174 13.27 3.18 -3.70
C ILE A 174 13.96 2.87 -5.04
N SER A 175 13.36 3.22 -6.18
CA SER A 175 14.02 3.08 -7.48
C SER A 175 15.31 3.92 -7.58
N GLU A 176 15.41 5.01 -6.80
CA GLU A 176 16.62 5.81 -6.68
C GLU A 176 17.59 5.19 -5.67
N THR A 177 18.84 4.95 -6.09
CA THR A 177 19.90 4.39 -5.22
C THR A 177 20.10 5.21 -3.94
N ARG A 178 19.87 6.54 -3.99
CA ARG A 178 20.00 7.39 -2.80
C ARG A 178 18.89 7.12 -1.79
N SER A 179 17.64 7.04 -2.24
CA SER A 179 16.49 6.79 -1.39
C SER A 179 16.56 5.41 -0.73
N ARG A 180 17.07 4.37 -1.42
CA ARG A 180 17.38 3.06 -0.79
C ARG A 180 18.31 3.18 0.41
N LYS A 181 19.40 3.93 0.25
CA LYS A 181 20.41 4.13 1.29
C LYS A 181 19.87 4.96 2.44
N ASP A 182 19.09 5.98 2.12
CA ASP A 182 18.47 6.86 3.11
C ASP A 182 17.41 6.08 3.91
N ALA A 183 16.56 5.27 3.26
CA ALA A 183 15.63 4.36 3.91
C ALA A 183 16.35 3.42 4.88
N LEU A 184 17.40 2.72 4.42
CA LEU A 184 18.19 1.82 5.24
C LEU A 184 18.86 2.54 6.43
N ARG A 185 19.37 3.76 6.21
CA ARG A 185 19.95 4.60 7.27
C ARG A 185 18.94 4.90 8.35
N ASP A 186 17.76 5.33 7.95
CA ASP A 186 16.70 5.72 8.87
C ASP A 186 16.19 4.49 9.63
N SER A 187 16.04 3.33 8.99
CA SER A 187 15.70 2.07 9.68
C SER A 187 16.73 1.70 10.77
N ILE A 188 18.03 1.78 10.47
CA ILE A 188 19.08 1.52 11.49
C ILE A 188 19.05 2.57 12.61
N SER A 189 18.86 3.83 12.26
CA SER A 189 18.78 4.92 13.24
C SER A 189 17.59 4.74 14.18
N ALA A 190 16.46 4.23 13.67
CA ALA A 190 15.32 3.83 14.48
C ALA A 190 15.68 2.71 15.47
N LEU A 191 16.35 1.64 15.02
CA LEU A 191 16.80 0.56 15.89
C LEU A 191 17.78 1.06 16.96
N GLU A 192 18.76 1.91 16.59
CA GLU A 192 19.68 2.51 17.55
C GLU A 192 18.94 3.36 18.59
N ALA A 193 17.99 4.20 18.15
CA ALA A 193 17.19 5.03 19.04
C ALA A 193 16.37 4.17 20.02
N GLN A 194 15.78 3.08 19.55
CA GLN A 194 14.99 2.14 20.36
C GLN A 194 15.87 1.47 21.44
N LEU A 195 17.05 0.96 21.05
CA LEU A 195 17.99 0.34 21.99
C LEU A 195 18.49 1.34 23.05
N LYS A 196 18.73 2.60 22.66
CA LYS A 196 19.12 3.67 23.59
C LYS A 196 17.97 4.07 24.51
N TYR A 197 16.73 4.04 24.03
CA TYR A 197 15.54 4.30 24.83
C TYR A 197 15.41 3.26 25.95
N TYR A 198 15.46 1.97 25.63
CA TYR A 198 15.35 0.90 26.64
C TYR A 198 16.52 0.88 27.63
N SER A 199 17.73 1.21 27.18
CA SER A 199 18.92 1.15 28.03
C SER A 199 19.27 2.44 28.76
N ASN A 200 18.66 3.57 28.37
CA ASN A 200 19.03 4.92 28.81
C ASN A 200 20.55 5.20 28.65
N THR A 201 21.15 4.66 27.58
CA THR A 201 22.58 4.85 27.26
C THR A 201 22.77 5.74 26.03
N LYS A 202 23.98 6.27 25.87
CA LYS A 202 24.33 7.13 24.71
C LYS A 202 24.99 6.37 23.57
N LYS A 203 25.58 5.20 23.83
CA LYS A 203 26.36 4.42 22.86
C LYS A 203 25.64 3.13 22.51
N PHE A 204 25.64 2.80 21.23
CA PHE A 204 25.00 1.60 20.70
C PHE A 204 25.52 0.31 21.35
N GLU A 205 26.84 0.17 21.52
CA GLU A 205 27.43 -1.03 22.14
C GLU A 205 27.08 -1.17 23.62
N ASP A 206 26.93 -0.05 24.33
CA ASP A 206 26.53 -0.06 25.73
C ASP A 206 25.05 -0.46 25.85
N ALA A 207 24.20 0.01 24.93
CA ALA A 207 22.80 -0.38 24.86
C ALA A 207 22.61 -1.88 24.64
N ILE A 208 23.36 -2.48 23.71
CA ILE A 208 23.32 -3.93 23.44
C ILE A 208 23.72 -4.73 24.68
N LYS A 209 24.81 -4.34 25.36
CA LYS A 209 25.26 -5.02 26.57
C LYS A 209 24.26 -4.92 27.71
N TYR A 210 23.66 -3.75 27.88
CA TYR A 210 22.60 -3.53 28.87
C TYR A 210 21.44 -4.48 28.59
N ILE A 211 20.95 -4.51 27.34
CA ILE A 211 19.80 -5.33 26.99
C ILE A 211 20.08 -6.84 27.17
N GLN A 212 21.29 -7.28 26.84
CA GLN A 212 21.74 -8.66 27.07
C GLN A 212 21.81 -9.08 28.55
N THR A 213 21.89 -8.11 29.46
CA THR A 213 22.11 -8.34 30.88
C THR A 213 20.82 -8.18 31.69
N GLU A 214 20.04 -7.14 31.37
CA GLU A 214 18.87 -6.75 32.15
C GLU A 214 17.56 -7.36 31.64
N TYR A 215 17.49 -7.72 30.35
CA TYR A 215 16.31 -8.37 29.77
C TYR A 215 16.57 -9.84 29.46
N ASN A 216 15.52 -10.66 29.54
CA ASN A 216 15.58 -12.09 29.22
C ASN A 216 15.53 -12.37 27.71
N ILE A 217 16.30 -11.61 26.94
CA ILE A 217 16.35 -11.75 25.47
C ILE A 217 17.45 -12.75 25.08
N PRO A 218 17.18 -13.71 24.18
CA PRO A 218 18.19 -14.61 23.67
C PRO A 218 19.37 -13.84 23.07
N ARG A 219 20.59 -14.07 23.59
CA ARG A 219 21.81 -13.38 23.14
C ARG A 219 22.00 -13.37 21.63
N LYS A 220 21.62 -14.46 20.95
CA LYS A 220 21.71 -14.56 19.49
C LYS A 220 20.88 -13.51 18.76
N ILE A 221 19.67 -13.21 19.27
CA ILE A 221 18.75 -12.25 18.63
C ILE A 221 19.27 -10.83 18.80
N ILE A 222 19.63 -10.41 20.02
CA ILE A 222 20.18 -9.07 20.25
C ILE A 222 21.57 -8.88 19.62
N SER A 223 22.33 -9.96 19.40
CA SER A 223 23.57 -9.91 18.61
C SER A 223 23.34 -9.60 17.14
N ASP A 224 22.14 -9.83 16.58
CA ASP A 224 21.81 -9.41 15.22
C ASP A 224 21.85 -7.88 15.08
N ALA A 225 21.48 -7.12 16.12
CA ALA A 225 21.61 -5.65 16.10
C ALA A 225 23.05 -5.23 15.78
N LYS A 226 24.02 -5.84 16.47
CA LYS A 226 25.45 -5.55 16.24
C LYS A 226 25.91 -5.99 14.86
N MET A 227 25.50 -7.18 14.43
CA MET A 227 25.86 -7.71 13.12
C MET A 227 25.35 -6.79 12.00
N ILE A 228 24.07 -6.41 12.06
CA ILE A 228 23.41 -5.52 11.08
C ILE A 228 24.11 -4.17 11.08
N TRP A 229 24.35 -3.59 12.27
CA TRP A 229 25.05 -2.32 12.42
C TRP A 229 26.44 -2.35 11.77
N ASP A 230 27.29 -3.29 12.17
CA ASP A 230 28.66 -3.43 11.68
C ASP A 230 28.64 -3.65 10.15
N LEU A 231 27.76 -4.53 9.65
CA LEU A 231 27.71 -4.89 8.23
C LEU A 231 27.27 -3.71 7.35
N ILE A 232 26.26 -2.95 7.75
CA ILE A 232 25.81 -1.80 6.97
C ILE A 232 26.83 -0.67 7.05
N HIS A 233 27.42 -0.44 8.22
CA HIS A 233 28.45 0.57 8.38
C HIS A 233 29.74 0.22 7.61
N ASP A 234 30.09 -1.06 7.46
CA ASP A 234 31.31 -1.50 6.77
C ASP A 234 31.11 -1.67 5.27
N LYS A 235 30.00 -2.29 4.84
CA LYS A 235 29.74 -2.59 3.41
C LYS A 235 29.05 -1.45 2.67
N THR A 236 28.32 -0.61 3.38
CA THR A 236 27.59 0.54 2.80
C THR A 236 28.02 1.83 3.50
N PRO A 237 29.30 2.22 3.44
CA PRO A 237 29.82 3.37 4.19
C PRO A 237 29.13 4.71 3.84
N ASP A 238 28.50 4.81 2.66
CA ASP A 238 27.63 5.92 2.22
C ASP A 238 26.36 6.12 3.09
N VAL A 239 25.96 5.07 3.82
CA VAL A 239 24.86 5.14 4.79
C VAL A 239 25.30 5.96 6.01
N ARG A 240 26.60 6.19 6.24
CA ARG A 240 27.09 7.09 7.31
C ARG A 240 26.96 8.55 6.88
N HIS A 241 26.54 9.43 7.80
CA HIS A 241 26.49 10.87 7.54
C HIS A 241 27.80 11.42 6.98
N GLY A 242 27.74 12.09 5.82
CA GLY A 242 28.88 12.80 5.22
C GLY A 242 29.88 11.93 4.45
N CYS A 243 29.58 10.66 4.18
CA CYS A 243 30.43 9.82 3.34
C CYS A 243 30.14 10.07 1.85
N THR A 244 31.20 10.15 1.03
CA THR A 244 31.11 10.37 -0.43
C THR A 244 31.37 9.09 -1.24
N ILE A 245 31.50 7.96 -0.56
CA ILE A 245 31.82 6.67 -1.18
C ILE A 245 30.55 6.10 -1.80
N ASN A 246 30.50 6.04 -3.13
CA ASN A 246 29.36 5.46 -3.84
C ASN A 246 29.48 3.92 -3.82
N SER A 247 28.77 3.27 -2.89
CA SER A 247 28.49 1.84 -2.96
C SER A 247 27.17 1.64 -3.70
N ASP A 248 27.07 0.62 -4.55
CA ASP A 248 25.79 0.26 -5.13
C ASP A 248 25.00 -0.57 -4.12
N LEU A 249 23.72 -0.24 -3.91
CA LEU A 249 22.81 -0.95 -3.01
C LEU A 249 21.60 -1.34 -3.84
N SER A 250 21.47 -2.64 -4.10
CA SER A 250 20.32 -3.14 -4.86
C SER A 250 19.03 -2.96 -4.05
N GLU A 251 17.90 -2.87 -4.75
CA GLU A 251 16.60 -2.77 -4.11
C GLU A 251 16.34 -3.99 -3.20
N ALA A 252 16.57 -5.20 -3.72
CA ALA A 252 16.39 -6.44 -2.97
C ALA A 252 17.27 -6.50 -1.71
N GLU A 253 18.51 -6.01 -1.79
CA GLU A 253 19.39 -5.94 -0.62
C GLU A 253 18.91 -4.90 0.40
N ALA A 254 18.43 -3.74 -0.06
CA ALA A 254 17.87 -2.72 0.83
C ALA A 254 16.65 -3.25 1.60
N LEU A 255 15.69 -3.85 0.90
CA LEU A 255 14.48 -4.42 1.49
C LEU A 255 14.83 -5.54 2.48
N TYR A 256 15.70 -6.47 2.10
CA TYR A 256 16.16 -7.54 2.99
C TYR A 256 16.70 -7.02 4.33
N TRP A 257 17.53 -5.97 4.32
CA TRP A 257 18.06 -5.40 5.54
C TRP A 257 17.01 -4.65 6.35
N ILE A 258 16.13 -3.89 5.69
CA ILE A 258 15.03 -3.18 6.34
C ILE A 258 14.11 -4.17 7.03
N ASP A 259 13.69 -5.25 6.38
CA ASP A 259 12.83 -6.27 6.97
C ASP A 259 13.46 -6.94 8.18
N ARG A 260 14.77 -7.24 8.12
CA ARG A 260 15.50 -7.78 9.28
C ARG A 260 15.57 -6.80 10.44
N ILE A 261 15.74 -5.51 10.17
CA ILE A 261 15.73 -4.47 11.20
C ILE A 261 14.33 -4.36 11.81
N MET A 262 13.29 -4.31 10.98
CA MET A 262 11.90 -4.22 11.45
C MET A 262 11.46 -5.43 12.26
N ALA A 263 11.87 -6.65 11.84
CA ALA A 263 11.63 -7.85 12.63
C ALA A 263 12.26 -7.77 14.03
N LEU A 264 13.48 -7.24 14.13
CA LEU A 264 14.14 -7.03 15.42
C LEU A 264 13.47 -5.91 16.23
N THR A 265 13.10 -4.80 15.61
CA THR A 265 12.39 -3.69 16.28
C THR A 265 11.07 -4.13 16.88
N LYS A 266 10.25 -4.88 16.12
CA LYS A 266 9.00 -5.49 16.59
C LYS A 266 9.23 -6.47 17.72
N TYR A 267 10.21 -7.36 17.57
CA TYR A 267 10.57 -8.32 18.61
C TYR A 267 10.95 -7.62 19.92
N LEU A 268 11.78 -6.56 19.86
CA LEU A 268 12.19 -5.82 21.05
C LEU A 268 11.02 -5.07 21.69
N ALA A 269 10.13 -4.47 20.89
CA ALA A 269 8.94 -3.81 21.41
C ALA A 269 8.07 -4.80 22.21
N ARG A 270 7.80 -5.99 21.66
CA ARG A 270 6.98 -7.02 22.31
C ARG A 270 7.57 -7.64 23.58
N GLU A 271 8.90 -7.69 23.68
CA GLU A 271 9.59 -8.39 24.78
C GLU A 271 10.07 -7.46 25.90
N ILE A 272 10.19 -6.16 25.63
CA ILE A 272 10.69 -5.16 26.59
C ILE A 272 9.58 -4.24 27.11
N GLU A 273 8.59 -3.90 26.28
CA GLU A 273 7.42 -3.09 26.69
C GLU A 273 6.33 -3.94 27.35
#